data_AF-A0A453GCR3-F1
#
_entry.id   AF-A0A453GCR3-F1
#
_cell.length_a   1.000
_cell.length_b   1.000
_cell.length_c   1.000
_cell.angle_alpha   90.00
_cell.angle_beta   90.00
_cell.angle_gamma   90.00
#
_symmetry.space_group_name_H-M   'P 1'
#
loop_
_entity.id
_entity.type
_entity.pdbx_description
1 polymer ?
#
loop_
_entity_poly.entity_id
_entity_poly.type
_entity_poly.pdbx_seq_one_letter_code
_entity_poly.pdbx_strand_id
1 'polypeptide(L)'
;PIYPDRRGLLSPDQRCRRSESLPLSRGGSRMDGAGGGGGGPHPSRRSISSAAGPRRRGPSMENGHDAAATAARRSSATISRTTSTVTGERTVKRLRLSKALTIPDHTTVYEACRRMAARRVDAVLLTDSNALLCGILTDKDITTRVIARELKLEDTPVSKVMTRNPLFVLGDTLAVEALQKMVQGKFRHLPVVDNGEVIALLDIAKCLYDAIARMERAAEKGRAIAAAVEGVEKHWGTSVAGPNTFVETLRERMFRPSLSTIISENSKVATVAPTDTVLTASKKMLELKVSSAVVAIENKPGGILT
;
A
#
# COMPACT_ATOMS: atom_id res chain seq x y z
N PRO A 1 10.81 -35.08 -1.88
CA PRO A 1 12.27 -34.90 -1.99
C PRO A 1 12.60 -33.40 -2.12
N ILE A 2 12.52 -32.65 -1.01
CA ILE A 2 13.66 -32.27 -0.14
C ILE A 2 14.62 -31.33 -0.89
N TYR A 3 14.41 -30.01 -0.74
CA TYR A 3 15.45 -29.01 -0.86
C TYR A 3 16.33 -29.09 0.40
N PRO A 4 17.68 -29.20 0.31
CA PRO A 4 18.51 -29.19 1.49
C PRO A 4 18.70 -27.76 2.01
N ASP A 5 18.53 -27.67 3.32
CA ASP A 5 18.86 -26.58 4.24
C ASP A 5 20.33 -26.14 4.06
N ARG A 6 20.57 -24.84 3.85
CA ARG A 6 21.90 -24.25 4.03
C ARG A 6 21.93 -23.45 5.32
N ARG A 7 22.05 -24.18 6.44
CA ARG A 7 22.64 -23.69 7.68
C ARG A 7 24.06 -24.22 7.80
N GLY A 8 24.96 -23.33 8.21
CA GLY A 8 26.27 -23.71 8.73
C GLY A 8 27.42 -23.02 7.99
N LEU A 9 27.82 -21.87 8.52
CA LEU A 9 29.17 -21.61 9.03
C LEU A 9 29.26 -20.11 9.27
N LEU A 10 29.15 -19.71 10.54
CA LEU A 10 29.89 -18.60 11.16
C LEU A 10 29.41 -18.48 12.62
N SER A 11 30.37 -18.61 13.54
CA SER A 11 30.30 -18.23 14.94
C SER A 11 31.75 -17.97 15.38
N PRO A 12 31.99 -17.31 16.51
CA PRO A 12 31.26 -16.19 17.10
C PRO A 12 32.23 -15.09 17.54
N ASP A 13 31.91 -13.80 17.37
CA ASP A 13 32.47 -12.82 18.30
C ASP A 13 31.74 -11.47 18.31
N GLN A 14 31.88 -10.78 19.44
CA GLN A 14 31.41 -9.42 19.76
C GLN A 14 29.99 -9.28 20.28
N ARG A 15 29.85 -9.71 21.53
CA ARG A 15 29.03 -9.01 22.53
C ARG A 15 29.97 -8.05 23.30
N CYS A 16 29.87 -6.75 23.08
CA CYS A 16 30.38 -5.77 24.06
C CYS A 16 29.63 -4.42 24.01
N ARG A 17 28.86 -4.21 25.09
CA ARG A 17 28.60 -2.96 25.83
C ARG A 17 27.88 -1.79 25.15
N ARG A 18 26.60 -1.69 25.53
CA ARG A 18 25.99 -0.43 25.99
C ARG A 18 26.83 0.16 27.12
N SER A 19 27.21 1.43 26.99
CA SER A 19 27.14 2.51 27.98
C SER A 19 28.23 3.52 27.68
N GLU A 20 27.87 4.72 27.21
CA GLU A 20 28.33 5.98 27.82
C GLU A 20 27.67 7.17 27.13
N SER A 21 26.94 7.89 27.97
CA SER A 21 26.33 9.20 27.79
C SER A 21 27.32 10.30 28.12
N LEU A 22 27.03 11.52 27.61
CA LEU A 22 27.38 12.89 28.08
C LEU A 22 28.21 13.72 27.08
N PRO A 23 28.17 15.07 27.14
CA PRO A 23 26.97 15.89 26.96
C PRO A 23 27.20 17.12 26.04
N LEU A 24 26.08 17.78 25.75
CA LEU A 24 25.94 19.05 25.05
C LEU A 24 26.51 20.26 25.79
N SER A 25 26.89 21.23 24.98
CA SER A 25 27.50 22.53 25.21
C SER A 25 26.80 23.44 26.22
N ARG A 26 27.60 24.12 27.05
CA ARG A 26 27.25 25.38 27.72
C ARG A 26 28.14 26.48 27.16
N GLY A 27 27.54 27.53 26.64
CA GLY A 27 28.23 28.75 26.23
C GLY A 27 27.20 29.88 26.18
N GLY A 28 26.92 30.47 27.34
CA GLY A 28 26.18 31.72 27.44
C GLY A 28 27.14 32.89 27.31
N SER A 29 26.71 33.93 26.61
CA SER A 29 27.15 35.30 26.85
C SER A 29 26.00 36.25 26.50
N ARG A 30 25.60 37.03 27.50
CA ARG A 30 24.79 38.25 27.43
C ARG A 30 25.71 39.44 27.70
N MET A 31 25.19 40.63 27.41
CA MET A 31 25.67 42.00 27.63
C MET A 31 26.25 42.67 26.39
N ASP A 32 26.02 43.94 26.09
CA ASP A 32 24.97 44.93 26.41
C ASP A 32 25.31 46.19 25.59
N GLY A 33 24.28 46.95 25.19
CA GLY A 33 24.36 48.39 24.83
C GLY A 33 24.90 48.76 23.44
N ALA A 34 24.57 49.89 22.84
CA ALA A 34 23.58 50.94 23.09
C ALA A 34 23.59 51.91 21.87
N GLY A 35 22.48 52.65 21.65
CA GLY A 35 22.38 53.85 20.79
C GLY A 35 22.06 53.55 19.32
N GLY A 36 20.97 54.01 18.70
CA GLY A 36 20.25 55.30 18.75
C GLY A 36 20.22 55.80 17.30
N GLY A 37 19.19 56.40 16.71
CA GLY A 37 17.84 56.83 17.07
C GLY A 37 17.22 57.51 15.83
N GLY A 38 15.93 57.84 15.92
CA GLY A 38 15.21 58.74 15.00
C GLY A 38 14.66 58.09 13.73
N GLY A 39 13.43 58.30 13.29
CA GLY A 39 12.32 59.16 13.72
C GLY A 39 11.10 58.80 12.85
N GLY A 40 9.89 59.05 13.36
CA GLY A 40 8.61 58.75 12.70
C GLY A 40 8.29 59.64 11.47
N PRO A 41 7.01 59.93 11.12
CA PRO A 41 5.77 59.64 11.86
C PRO A 41 4.49 59.28 11.02
N HIS A 42 3.43 58.95 11.78
CA HIS A 42 1.97 59.06 11.48
C HIS A 42 1.25 58.06 10.53
N PRO A 43 -0.09 57.87 10.66
CA PRO A 43 -0.97 58.04 11.81
C PRO A 43 -1.92 56.86 12.10
N SER A 44 -2.52 56.96 13.27
CA SER A 44 -3.55 56.16 13.92
C SER A 44 -4.99 56.41 13.46
N ARG A 45 -5.87 55.47 13.84
CA ARG A 45 -7.33 55.57 14.16
C ARG A 45 -8.34 55.61 13.00
N ARG A 46 -9.24 54.62 12.98
CA ARG A 46 -10.58 54.75 13.60
C ARG A 46 -11.34 53.41 13.67
N SER A 47 -11.98 53.22 14.81
CA SER A 47 -13.04 52.27 15.12
C SER A 47 -14.39 52.76 14.60
N ILE A 48 -15.31 51.85 14.29
CA ILE A 48 -16.76 51.99 14.54
C ILE A 48 -17.44 50.62 14.53
N SER A 49 -18.30 50.44 15.53
CA SER A 49 -19.20 49.32 15.80
C SER A 49 -20.64 49.64 15.35
N SER A 50 -21.57 48.69 15.59
CA SER A 50 -23.06 48.75 15.49
C SER A 50 -23.65 48.17 14.19
N ALA A 51 -24.77 47.44 14.15
CA ALA A 51 -25.70 46.92 15.17
C ALA A 51 -26.70 45.90 14.55
N ALA A 52 -27.31 45.09 15.42
CA ALA A 52 -28.72 44.64 15.47
C ALA A 52 -29.34 43.75 14.35
N GLY A 53 -30.04 42.69 14.81
CA GLY A 53 -30.89 41.75 14.02
C GLY A 53 -32.25 42.34 13.59
N PRO A 54 -33.30 41.52 13.28
CA PRO A 54 -33.86 40.53 14.21
C PRO A 54 -34.46 39.23 13.61
N ARG A 55 -34.95 38.40 14.54
CA ARG A 55 -35.71 37.13 14.42
C ARG A 55 -37.17 37.30 13.95
N ARG A 56 -37.81 36.22 13.45
CA ARG A 56 -39.23 35.81 13.66
C ARG A 56 -39.42 34.38 13.10
N ARG A 57 -39.71 33.35 13.92
CA ARG A 57 -41.00 32.86 14.50
C ARG A 57 -41.98 32.29 13.45
N GLY A 58 -42.32 31.01 13.60
CA GLY A 58 -43.37 30.29 12.85
C GLY A 58 -44.78 30.51 13.41
N PRO A 59 -45.73 29.59 13.14
CA PRO A 59 -46.95 29.48 13.93
C PRO A 59 -47.29 28.05 14.39
N SER A 60 -48.19 28.01 15.36
CA SER A 60 -48.75 26.89 16.13
C SER A 60 -50.29 26.93 16.10
N MET A 61 -50.93 25.89 16.67
CA MET A 61 -52.34 25.74 17.16
C MET A 61 -53.26 24.86 16.28
N GLU A 62 -54.20 24.02 16.79
CA GLU A 62 -54.52 23.41 18.10
C GLU A 62 -55.71 22.42 17.92
N ASN A 63 -56.08 21.71 19.00
CA ASN A 63 -57.29 20.88 19.29
C ASN A 63 -57.22 19.37 18.96
N GLY A 64 -57.63 18.40 19.79
CA GLY A 64 -58.25 18.36 21.13
C GLY A 64 -59.14 17.11 21.30
N HIS A 65 -59.05 16.44 22.46
CA HIS A 65 -60.01 15.50 23.12
C HIS A 65 -59.90 13.95 23.02
N ASP A 66 -59.72 13.38 24.22
CA ASP A 66 -60.42 12.27 24.91
C ASP A 66 -60.24 10.77 24.58
N ALA A 67 -59.59 10.11 25.56
CA ALA A 67 -60.07 8.98 26.36
C ALA A 67 -59.87 7.50 25.93
N ALA A 68 -59.49 6.74 26.97
CA ALA A 68 -59.71 5.33 27.26
C ALA A 68 -58.73 4.27 26.73
N ALA A 69 -58.28 3.47 27.68
CA ALA A 69 -57.30 2.41 27.60
C ALA A 69 -57.77 1.20 26.79
N THR A 70 -56.82 0.52 26.15
CA THR A 70 -56.75 -0.95 26.13
C THR A 70 -55.38 -1.41 25.66
N ALA A 71 -54.81 -2.34 26.42
CA ALA A 71 -53.49 -2.89 26.22
C ALA A 71 -53.41 -3.73 24.93
N ALA A 72 -52.39 -3.46 24.11
CA ALA A 72 -51.87 -4.43 23.15
C ALA A 72 -50.35 -4.25 23.05
N ARG A 73 -49.62 -5.12 23.75
CA ARG A 73 -48.18 -5.32 23.59
C ARG A 73 -47.92 -5.69 22.12
N ARG A 74 -47.36 -4.76 21.35
CA ARG A 74 -46.58 -5.07 20.15
C ARG A 74 -45.17 -4.56 20.39
N SER A 75 -44.32 -5.50 20.79
CA SER A 75 -42.87 -5.40 20.79
C SER A 75 -42.41 -4.90 19.42
N SER A 76 -42.17 -3.60 19.30
CA SER A 76 -41.37 -3.03 18.23
C SER A 76 -39.93 -3.42 18.51
N ALA A 77 -39.60 -4.66 18.17
CA ALA A 77 -38.22 -5.09 18.06
C ALA A 77 -37.63 -4.22 16.97
N THR A 78 -36.90 -3.19 17.40
CA THR A 78 -35.93 -2.51 16.56
C THR A 78 -35.03 -3.61 16.02
N ILE A 79 -35.28 -4.00 14.78
CA ILE A 79 -34.34 -4.78 13.99
C ILE A 79 -33.16 -3.84 13.82
N SER A 80 -32.27 -3.85 14.82
CA SER A 80 -30.87 -3.55 14.58
C SER A 80 -30.53 -4.40 13.39
N ARG A 81 -30.47 -3.77 12.21
CA ARG A 81 -29.73 -4.26 11.08
C ARG A 81 -28.28 -4.32 11.56
N THR A 82 -27.98 -5.36 12.32
CA THR A 82 -26.71 -6.05 12.20
C THR A 82 -26.67 -6.41 10.73
N THR A 83 -26.04 -5.54 9.93
CA THR A 83 -25.51 -5.93 8.65
C THR A 83 -24.62 -7.12 8.99
N SER A 84 -25.19 -8.30 8.82
CA SER A 84 -24.49 -9.56 8.76
C SER A 84 -23.29 -9.29 7.89
N THR A 85 -22.12 -9.23 8.53
CA THR A 85 -20.85 -8.98 7.90
C THR A 85 -20.72 -10.00 6.78
N VAL A 86 -20.96 -9.54 5.55
CA VAL A 86 -20.68 -10.34 4.38
C VAL A 86 -19.21 -10.71 4.49
N THR A 87 -19.01 -12.01 4.42
CA THR A 87 -17.79 -12.74 4.72
C THR A 87 -16.58 -12.17 3.98
N GLY A 88 -15.66 -11.55 4.73
CA GLY A 88 -14.26 -11.47 4.32
C GLY A 88 -13.79 -10.17 3.66
N GLU A 89 -14.10 -9.00 4.18
CA GLU A 89 -13.37 -7.80 3.74
C GLU A 89 -12.22 -7.50 4.73
N ARG A 90 -11.00 -7.35 4.21
CA ARG A 90 -9.79 -7.04 4.99
C ARG A 90 -9.26 -5.69 4.54
N THR A 91 -9.02 -4.80 5.48
CA THR A 91 -8.44 -3.48 5.22
C THR A 91 -6.92 -3.58 5.05
N VAL A 92 -6.33 -2.57 4.41
CA VAL A 92 -4.88 -2.48 4.15
C VAL A 92 -4.07 -2.56 5.44
N LYS A 93 -4.50 -1.89 6.51
CA LYS A 93 -3.84 -1.88 7.83
C LYS A 93 -3.71 -3.29 8.44
N ARG A 94 -4.59 -4.22 8.07
CA ARG A 94 -4.57 -5.61 8.55
C ARG A 94 -3.60 -6.53 7.79
N LEU A 95 -2.90 -6.04 6.76
CA LEU A 95 -1.97 -6.82 5.93
C LEU A 95 -0.55 -6.95 6.50
N ARG A 96 -0.32 -6.51 7.75
CA ARG A 96 1.02 -6.46 8.40
C ARG A 96 2.02 -5.73 7.51
N LEU A 97 1.81 -4.43 7.39
CA LEU A 97 2.59 -3.57 6.52
C LEU A 97 4.01 -3.38 7.04
N SER A 98 4.97 -3.22 6.12
CA SER A 98 6.35 -2.85 6.44
C SER A 98 6.48 -1.34 6.48
N LYS A 99 7.28 -0.82 7.41
CA LYS A 99 7.60 0.61 7.49
C LYS A 99 8.24 1.06 6.17
N ALA A 100 7.73 2.15 5.60
CA ALA A 100 8.29 2.71 4.38
C ALA A 100 9.72 3.21 4.62
N LEU A 101 10.62 2.92 3.68
CA LEU A 101 11.86 3.69 3.55
C LEU A 101 11.48 5.07 3.01
N THR A 102 11.90 6.12 3.71
CA THR A 102 11.66 7.51 3.32
C THR A 102 12.99 8.25 3.28
N ILE A 103 13.23 9.04 2.24
CA ILE A 103 14.43 9.88 2.08
C ILE A 103 14.05 11.25 1.50
N PRO A 104 14.88 12.30 1.71
CA PRO A 104 14.66 13.60 1.07
C PRO A 104 14.76 13.55 -0.45
N ASP A 105 13.98 14.36 -1.16
CA ASP A 105 13.91 14.40 -2.63
C ASP A 105 15.18 14.93 -3.33
N HIS A 106 16.04 15.65 -2.61
CA HIS A 106 17.35 16.09 -3.08
C HIS A 106 18.46 15.03 -2.93
N THR A 107 18.15 13.87 -2.33
CA THR A 107 19.11 12.75 -2.25
C THR A 107 19.53 12.30 -3.65
N THR A 108 20.79 11.94 -3.85
CA THR A 108 21.26 11.43 -5.14
C THR A 108 20.69 10.04 -5.43
N VAL A 109 20.56 9.68 -6.71
CA VAL A 109 20.12 8.34 -7.10
C VAL A 109 21.06 7.28 -6.52
N TYR A 110 22.37 7.52 -6.53
CA TYR A 110 23.36 6.62 -5.94
C TYR A 110 23.06 6.28 -4.47
N GLU A 111 22.84 7.31 -3.64
CA GLU A 111 22.58 7.12 -2.21
C GLU A 111 21.19 6.49 -1.97
N ALA A 112 20.20 6.82 -2.79
CA ALA A 112 18.90 6.15 -2.76
C ALA A 112 19.04 4.64 -3.02
N CYS A 113 19.77 4.24 -4.08
CA CYS A 113 20.05 2.84 -4.40
C CYS A 113 20.75 2.12 -3.23
N ARG A 114 21.75 2.76 -2.61
CA ARG A 114 22.45 2.18 -1.43
C ARG A 114 21.49 1.93 -0.27
N ARG A 115 20.61 2.89 0.04
CA ARG A 115 19.64 2.76 1.13
C ARG A 115 18.57 1.71 0.82
N MET A 116 18.11 1.63 -0.42
CA MET A 116 17.18 0.60 -0.89
C MET A 116 17.79 -0.80 -0.74
N ALA A 117 19.02 -0.99 -1.21
CA ALA A 117 19.76 -2.25 -1.08
C ALA A 117 19.97 -2.65 0.39
N ALA A 118 20.40 -1.71 1.23
CA ALA A 118 20.63 -1.96 2.66
C ALA A 118 19.35 -2.40 3.40
N ARG A 119 18.19 -1.85 3.01
CA ARG A 119 16.89 -2.24 3.58
C ARG A 119 16.19 -3.39 2.86
N ARG A 120 16.77 -3.89 1.76
CA ARG A 120 16.19 -4.93 0.91
C ARG A 120 14.77 -4.55 0.43
N VAL A 121 14.64 -3.32 -0.04
CA VAL A 121 13.38 -2.79 -0.61
C VAL A 121 13.60 -2.37 -2.06
N ASP A 122 12.56 -2.48 -2.88
CA ASP A 122 12.55 -2.14 -4.30
C ASP A 122 11.88 -0.79 -4.61
N ALA A 123 11.39 -0.11 -3.56
CA ALA A 123 10.79 1.21 -3.66
C ALA A 123 11.07 2.07 -2.42
N VAL A 124 11.14 3.39 -2.64
CA VAL A 124 11.39 4.40 -1.61
C VAL A 124 10.44 5.59 -1.78
N LEU A 125 9.95 6.11 -0.66
CA LEU A 125 9.13 7.32 -0.61
C LEU A 125 10.01 8.55 -0.44
N LEU A 126 9.63 9.63 -1.11
CA LEU A 126 10.39 10.86 -1.18
C LEU A 126 9.61 11.98 -0.51
N THR A 127 10.30 12.72 0.35
CA THR A 127 9.74 13.88 1.04
C THR A 127 10.43 15.17 0.62
N ASP A 128 9.65 16.24 0.52
CA ASP A 128 10.15 17.59 0.25
C ASP A 128 10.78 18.23 1.51
N SER A 129 11.16 19.51 1.42
CA SER A 129 11.69 20.28 2.55
C SER A 129 10.71 20.47 3.72
N ASN A 130 9.40 20.28 3.49
CA ASN A 130 8.36 20.36 4.52
C ASN A 130 8.05 18.99 5.14
N ALA A 131 8.85 17.97 4.82
CA ALA A 131 8.63 16.57 5.19
C ALA A 131 7.31 15.98 4.66
N LEU A 132 6.74 16.55 3.59
CA LEU A 132 5.54 16.05 2.95
C LEU A 132 5.89 15.08 1.83
N LEU A 133 5.08 14.02 1.66
CA LEU A 133 5.24 13.05 0.58
C LEU A 133 5.09 13.75 -0.78
N CYS A 134 6.18 13.80 -1.55
CA CYS A 134 6.20 14.45 -2.86
C CYS A 134 6.44 13.47 -4.02
N GLY A 135 6.94 12.26 -3.73
CA GLY A 135 7.26 11.30 -4.78
C GLY A 135 7.50 9.86 -4.30
N ILE A 136 7.59 8.97 -5.26
CA ILE A 136 8.06 7.59 -5.10
C ILE A 136 9.13 7.30 -6.16
N LEU A 137 10.14 6.52 -5.79
CA LEU A 137 11.14 5.98 -6.70
C LEU A 137 11.19 4.47 -6.57
N THR A 138 11.23 3.76 -7.69
CA THR A 138 11.29 2.30 -7.76
C THR A 138 12.48 1.82 -8.60
N ASP A 139 12.82 0.54 -8.47
CA ASP A 139 13.75 -0.17 -9.36
C ASP A 139 13.51 0.14 -10.85
N LYS A 140 12.25 0.06 -11.29
CA LYS A 140 11.81 0.37 -12.66
C LYS A 140 12.14 1.81 -13.05
N ASP A 141 11.92 2.77 -12.15
CA ASP A 141 12.21 4.18 -12.43
C ASP A 141 13.72 4.39 -12.57
N ILE A 142 14.55 3.76 -11.74
CA ILE A 142 16.01 3.80 -11.85
C ILE A 142 16.46 3.21 -13.19
N THR A 143 15.99 2.00 -13.53
CA THR A 143 16.35 1.31 -14.78
C THR A 143 15.96 2.12 -16.02
N THR A 144 14.74 2.66 -16.06
CA THR A 144 14.18 3.29 -17.26
C THR A 144 14.47 4.78 -17.41
N ARG A 145 14.66 5.51 -16.30
CA ARG A 145 14.87 6.97 -16.32
C ARG A 145 16.30 7.38 -16.00
N VAL A 146 17.10 6.50 -15.39
CA VAL A 146 18.51 6.76 -15.07
C VAL A 146 19.42 5.94 -15.96
N ILE A 147 19.40 4.61 -15.82
CA ILE A 147 20.37 3.73 -16.50
C ILE A 147 20.16 3.75 -18.01
N ALA A 148 18.94 3.50 -18.48
CA ALA A 148 18.63 3.51 -19.92
C ALA A 148 18.88 4.88 -20.59
N ARG A 149 18.95 5.96 -19.80
CA ARG A 149 19.21 7.33 -20.25
C ARG A 149 20.62 7.82 -19.94
N GLU A 150 21.48 6.95 -19.42
CA GLU A 150 22.90 7.20 -19.15
C GLU A 150 23.13 8.43 -18.24
N LEU A 151 22.21 8.66 -17.31
CA LEU A 151 22.39 9.71 -16.29
C LEU A 151 23.39 9.26 -15.23
N LYS A 152 24.27 10.18 -14.79
CA LYS A 152 25.21 9.94 -13.68
C LYS A 152 24.46 9.81 -12.36
N LEU A 153 24.66 8.72 -11.63
CA LEU A 153 23.90 8.42 -10.40
C LEU A 153 24.28 9.35 -9.24
N GLU A 154 25.54 9.81 -9.23
CA GLU A 154 26.15 10.63 -8.21
C GLU A 154 25.68 12.08 -8.30
N ASP A 155 25.42 12.57 -9.51
CA ASP A 155 25.05 13.97 -9.78
C ASP A 155 23.54 14.17 -9.94
N THR A 156 22.78 13.09 -10.10
CA THR A 156 21.33 13.15 -10.35
C THR A 156 20.55 13.04 -9.04
N PRO A 157 19.83 14.09 -8.60
CA PRO A 157 18.90 13.96 -7.48
C PRO A 157 17.66 13.15 -7.87
N VAL A 158 17.12 12.39 -6.92
CA VAL A 158 15.94 11.54 -7.12
C VAL A 158 14.71 12.35 -7.55
N SER A 159 14.59 13.61 -7.16
CA SER A 159 13.52 14.52 -7.59
C SER A 159 13.41 14.73 -9.11
N LYS A 160 14.49 14.47 -9.88
CA LYS A 160 14.49 14.53 -11.35
C LYS A 160 13.93 13.28 -12.01
N VAL A 161 13.92 12.14 -11.32
CA VAL A 161 13.57 10.83 -11.90
C VAL A 161 12.42 10.14 -11.17
N MET A 162 11.97 10.66 -10.03
CA MET A 162 10.84 10.12 -9.28
C MET A 162 9.51 10.21 -10.03
N THR A 163 8.58 9.35 -9.64
CA THR A 163 7.16 9.55 -9.94
C THR A 163 6.59 10.54 -8.92
N ARG A 164 6.19 11.73 -9.40
CA ARG A 164 5.62 12.80 -8.57
C ARG A 164 4.19 12.48 -8.17
N ASN A 165 3.77 12.97 -7.01
CA ASN A 165 2.39 12.87 -6.52
C ASN A 165 1.81 11.44 -6.62
N PRO A 166 2.45 10.43 -5.99
CA PRO A 166 2.00 9.04 -6.10
C PRO A 166 0.59 8.87 -5.53
N LEU A 167 -0.21 8.03 -6.18
CA LEU A 167 -1.51 7.60 -5.64
C LEU A 167 -1.30 6.87 -4.32
N PHE A 168 -2.11 7.18 -3.31
CA PHE A 168 -2.06 6.56 -1.99
C PHE A 168 -3.41 5.94 -1.60
N VAL A 169 -3.40 5.13 -0.55
CA VAL A 169 -4.60 4.58 0.11
C VAL A 169 -4.55 4.88 1.59
N LEU A 170 -5.72 4.89 2.22
CA LEU A 170 -5.82 4.98 3.66
C LEU A 170 -5.62 3.58 4.28
N GLY A 171 -5.17 3.54 5.54
CA GLY A 171 -5.05 2.27 6.27
C GLY A 171 -6.37 1.47 6.30
N ASP A 172 -7.51 2.15 6.33
CA ASP A 172 -8.83 1.53 6.40
C ASP A 172 -9.44 1.21 5.03
N THR A 173 -8.79 1.60 3.93
CA THR A 173 -9.18 1.19 2.57
C THR A 173 -9.18 -0.35 2.47
N LEU A 174 -10.12 -0.91 1.72
CA LEU A 174 -10.16 -2.36 1.50
C LEU A 174 -8.93 -2.82 0.69
N ALA A 175 -8.36 -3.97 1.05
CA ALA A 175 -7.22 -4.54 0.35
C ALA A 175 -7.51 -4.83 -1.13
N VAL A 176 -8.76 -5.21 -1.45
CA VAL A 176 -9.22 -5.44 -2.83
C VAL A 176 -9.25 -4.14 -3.64
N GLU A 177 -9.67 -3.03 -3.04
CA GLU A 177 -9.66 -1.71 -3.69
C GLU A 177 -8.22 -1.23 -3.92
N ALA A 178 -7.33 -1.45 -2.95
CA ALA A 178 -5.91 -1.14 -3.12
C ALA A 178 -5.29 -1.97 -4.27
N LEU A 179 -5.61 -3.26 -4.35
CA LEU A 179 -5.18 -4.13 -5.44
C LEU A 179 -5.74 -3.68 -6.79
N GLN A 180 -7.02 -3.28 -6.86
CA GLN A 180 -7.62 -2.73 -8.08
C GLN A 180 -6.91 -1.45 -8.55
N LYS A 181 -6.59 -0.53 -7.62
CA LYS A 181 -5.81 0.67 -7.92
C LYS A 181 -4.44 0.34 -8.52
N MET A 182 -3.73 -0.64 -7.96
CA MET A 182 -2.43 -1.10 -8.47
C MET A 182 -2.54 -1.68 -9.88
N VAL A 183 -3.54 -2.53 -10.13
CA VAL A 183 -3.77 -3.16 -11.44
C VAL A 183 -4.14 -2.12 -12.51
N GLN A 184 -5.09 -1.24 -12.21
CA GLN A 184 -5.54 -0.20 -13.13
C GLN A 184 -4.43 0.83 -13.40
N GLY A 185 -3.71 1.23 -12.35
CA GLY A 185 -2.62 2.19 -12.44
C GLY A 185 -1.30 1.62 -12.95
N LYS A 186 -1.19 0.29 -13.11
CA LYS A 186 0.00 -0.42 -13.58
C LYS A 186 1.25 -0.17 -12.73
N PHE A 187 1.08 -0.17 -11.41
CA PHE A 187 2.16 -0.04 -10.42
C PHE A 187 1.99 -1.07 -9.30
N ARG A 188 3.10 -1.44 -8.66
CA ARG A 188 3.14 -2.49 -7.63
C ARG A 188 3.09 -1.95 -6.21
N HIS A 189 3.51 -0.70 -6.03
CA HIS A 189 3.71 -0.09 -4.72
C HIS A 189 2.71 1.02 -4.50
N LEU A 190 2.15 1.08 -3.29
CA LEU A 190 1.14 2.05 -2.95
C LEU A 190 1.42 2.61 -1.54
N PRO A 191 1.75 3.91 -1.40
CA PRO A 191 1.87 4.57 -0.12
C PRO A 191 0.60 4.39 0.72
N VAL A 192 0.78 4.05 2.00
CA VAL A 192 -0.33 3.94 2.96
C VAL A 192 -0.26 5.12 3.90
N VAL A 193 -1.34 5.90 3.92
CA VAL A 193 -1.49 7.09 4.74
C VAL A 193 -2.47 6.79 5.88
N ASP A 194 -2.13 7.25 7.08
CA ASP A 194 -3.00 7.19 8.26
C ASP A 194 -2.87 8.52 9.02
N ASN A 195 -3.99 9.15 9.37
CA ASN A 195 -4.03 10.47 10.01
C ASN A 195 -3.18 11.56 9.33
N GLY A 196 -3.10 11.54 8.00
CA GLY A 196 -2.31 12.51 7.22
C GLY A 196 -0.81 12.19 7.14
N GLU A 197 -0.34 11.13 7.78
CA GLU A 197 1.06 10.70 7.76
C GLU A 197 1.25 9.43 6.94
N VAL A 198 2.40 9.33 6.27
CA VAL A 198 2.79 8.11 5.56
C VAL A 198 3.33 7.09 6.57
N ILE A 199 2.60 6.00 6.76
CA ILE A 199 2.96 4.98 7.75
C ILE A 199 3.68 3.77 7.14
N ALA A 200 3.42 3.46 5.87
CA ALA A 200 3.92 2.25 5.23
C ALA A 200 3.89 2.32 3.69
N LEU A 201 4.52 1.32 3.08
CA LEU A 201 4.44 1.06 1.65
C LEU A 201 3.80 -0.32 1.44
N LEU A 202 2.68 -0.37 0.72
CA LEU A 202 1.99 -1.61 0.39
C LEU A 202 2.48 -2.14 -0.96
N ASP A 203 2.86 -3.42 -0.99
CA ASP A 203 3.23 -4.16 -2.19
C ASP A 203 2.05 -5.02 -2.68
N ILE A 204 1.82 -5.05 -3.99
CA ILE A 204 0.85 -5.91 -4.66
C ILE A 204 0.97 -7.38 -4.24
N ALA A 205 2.18 -7.88 -4.05
CA ALA A 205 2.44 -9.25 -3.61
C ALA A 205 1.78 -9.52 -2.25
N LYS A 206 1.77 -8.55 -1.33
CA LYS A 206 1.05 -8.72 -0.06
C LYS A 206 -0.46 -8.82 -0.23
N CYS A 207 -1.04 -8.08 -1.16
CA CYS A 207 -2.46 -8.21 -1.47
C CYS A 207 -2.76 -9.60 -2.06
N LEU A 208 -1.91 -10.08 -2.98
CA LEU A 208 -2.06 -11.39 -3.62
C LEU A 208 -1.90 -12.54 -2.62
N TYR A 209 -0.85 -12.53 -1.78
CA TYR A 209 -0.67 -13.54 -0.74
C TYR A 209 -1.84 -13.58 0.23
N ASP A 210 -2.37 -12.41 0.61
CA ASP A 210 -3.54 -12.33 1.46
C ASP A 210 -4.77 -12.95 0.80
N ALA A 211 -5.03 -12.60 -0.46
CA ALA A 211 -6.13 -13.13 -1.24
C ALA A 211 -6.05 -14.65 -1.39
N ILE A 212 -4.89 -15.19 -1.79
CA ILE A 212 -4.65 -16.64 -1.94
C ILE A 212 -4.88 -17.36 -0.60
N ALA A 213 -4.24 -16.90 0.47
CA ALA A 213 -4.38 -17.52 1.79
C ALA A 213 -5.84 -17.50 2.30
N ARG A 214 -6.62 -16.50 1.90
CA ARG A 214 -8.05 -16.42 2.23
C ARG A 214 -8.88 -17.37 1.38
N MET A 215 -8.61 -17.46 0.08
CA MET A 215 -9.28 -18.39 -0.81
C MET A 215 -9.04 -19.84 -0.38
N GLU A 216 -7.81 -20.20 -0.01
CA GLU A 216 -7.47 -21.52 0.51
C GLU A 216 -8.26 -21.84 1.79
N ARG A 217 -8.32 -20.90 2.75
CA ARG A 217 -9.10 -21.05 3.98
C ARG A 217 -10.60 -21.18 3.72
N ALA A 218 -11.15 -20.44 2.76
CA ALA A 218 -12.55 -20.55 2.39
C ALA A 218 -12.85 -21.89 1.73
N ALA A 219 -11.98 -22.36 0.84
CA ALA A 219 -12.10 -23.66 0.18
C ALA A 219 -12.01 -24.83 1.18
N GLU A 220 -11.12 -24.76 2.17
CA GLU A 220 -11.00 -25.79 3.20
C GLU A 220 -12.27 -25.87 4.07
N LYS A 221 -12.81 -24.72 4.49
CA LYS A 221 -14.09 -24.68 5.21
C LYS A 221 -15.23 -25.24 4.36
N GLY A 222 -15.28 -24.91 3.08
CA GLY A 222 -16.27 -25.46 2.14
C GLY A 222 -16.17 -26.98 2.03
N ARG A 223 -14.95 -27.53 1.94
CA ARG A 223 -14.71 -28.99 1.94
C ARG A 223 -15.18 -29.66 3.23
N ALA A 224 -14.85 -29.07 4.39
CA ALA A 224 -15.26 -29.60 5.68
C ALA A 224 -16.78 -29.62 5.84
N ILE A 225 -17.47 -28.58 5.36
CA ILE A 225 -18.93 -28.51 5.34
C ILE A 225 -19.50 -29.59 4.42
N ALA A 226 -18.98 -29.74 3.20
CA ALA A 226 -19.44 -30.75 2.25
C ALA A 226 -19.30 -32.18 2.80
N ALA A 227 -18.14 -32.51 3.39
CA ALA A 227 -17.90 -33.81 4.02
C ALA A 227 -18.85 -34.09 5.21
N ALA A 228 -19.17 -33.06 6.00
CA ALA A 228 -20.13 -33.20 7.10
C ALA A 228 -21.55 -33.48 6.57
N VAL A 229 -21.95 -32.85 5.46
CA VAL A 229 -23.26 -33.08 4.83
C VAL A 229 -23.36 -34.49 4.24
N GLU A 230 -22.33 -34.95 3.52
CA GLU A 230 -22.27 -36.34 3.00
C GLU A 230 -22.35 -37.39 4.13
N GLY A 231 -21.73 -37.10 5.28
CA GLY A 231 -21.81 -37.94 6.47
C GLY A 231 -23.23 -38.07 7.02
N VAL A 232 -24.06 -37.01 6.91
CA VAL A 232 -25.47 -37.03 7.31
C VAL A 232 -26.32 -37.82 6.30
N GLU A 233 -26.10 -37.63 5.00
CA GLU A 233 -26.83 -38.34 3.94
C GLU A 233 -26.58 -39.84 3.93
N LYS A 234 -25.38 -40.30 4.31
CA LYS A 234 -25.09 -41.74 4.45
C LYS A 234 -25.82 -42.43 5.61
N HIS A 235 -26.21 -41.67 6.63
CA HIS A 235 -26.93 -42.20 7.80
C HIS A 235 -28.44 -41.97 7.71
N TRP A 236 -28.89 -41.03 6.88
CA TRP A 236 -30.29 -40.73 6.64
C TRP A 236 -30.58 -40.97 5.15
N GLY A 237 -31.11 -42.15 4.81
CA GLY A 237 -31.29 -42.69 3.46
C GLY A 237 -32.24 -41.91 2.53
N THR A 238 -32.00 -40.62 2.33
CA THR A 238 -32.64 -39.78 1.33
C THR A 238 -31.62 -39.52 0.22
N SER A 239 -31.71 -40.32 -0.83
CA SER A 239 -30.93 -40.12 -2.06
C SER A 239 -31.39 -38.83 -2.75
N VAL A 240 -30.60 -37.77 -2.64
CA VAL A 240 -30.69 -36.62 -3.55
C VAL A 240 -29.47 -36.67 -4.46
N ALA A 241 -29.67 -37.24 -5.65
CA ALA A 241 -28.68 -37.17 -6.69
C ALA A 241 -28.51 -35.71 -7.15
N GLY A 242 -27.36 -35.11 -6.82
CA GLY A 242 -26.79 -33.98 -7.56
C GLY A 242 -26.55 -32.67 -6.79
N PRO A 243 -25.40 -32.54 -6.09
CA PRO A 243 -24.72 -31.24 -5.94
C PRO A 243 -23.26 -31.21 -6.45
N ASN A 244 -22.66 -32.37 -6.74
CA ASN A 244 -21.19 -32.47 -6.93
C ASN A 244 -20.69 -31.83 -8.23
N THR A 245 -21.45 -31.88 -9.33
CA THR A 245 -21.05 -31.29 -10.61
C THR A 245 -21.04 -29.76 -10.57
N PHE A 246 -21.94 -29.11 -9.84
CA PHE A 246 -21.96 -27.65 -9.74
C PHE A 246 -20.76 -27.13 -8.95
N VAL A 247 -20.43 -27.77 -7.83
CA VAL A 247 -19.26 -27.40 -7.01
C VAL A 247 -17.96 -27.68 -7.76
N GLU A 248 -17.87 -28.78 -8.51
CA GLU A 248 -16.74 -29.06 -9.39
C GLU A 248 -16.63 -28.07 -10.55
N THR A 249 -17.74 -27.73 -11.21
CA THR A 249 -17.75 -26.75 -12.31
C THR A 249 -17.41 -25.35 -11.81
N LEU A 250 -17.89 -24.97 -10.63
CA LEU A 250 -17.56 -23.69 -9.99
C LEU A 250 -16.08 -23.67 -9.60
N ARG A 251 -15.54 -24.79 -9.07
CA ARG A 251 -14.12 -24.94 -8.78
C ARG A 251 -13.26 -24.84 -10.04
N GLU A 252 -13.65 -25.50 -11.13
CA GLU A 252 -12.97 -25.43 -12.43
C GLU A 252 -12.97 -24.00 -12.99
N ARG A 253 -14.11 -23.31 -12.95
CA ARG A 253 -14.24 -21.93 -13.47
C ARG A 253 -13.57 -20.87 -12.59
N MET A 254 -13.48 -21.09 -11.27
CA MET A 254 -12.86 -20.14 -10.34
C MET A 254 -11.33 -20.30 -10.21
N PHE A 255 -10.75 -21.47 -10.54
CA PHE A 255 -9.35 -21.79 -10.19
C PHE A 255 -8.42 -22.12 -11.38
N ARG A 256 -8.84 -21.95 -12.64
CA ARG A 256 -7.99 -22.34 -13.79
C ARG A 256 -7.95 -21.39 -14.97
N PRO A 257 -7.68 -20.07 -14.82
CA PRO A 257 -6.95 -19.44 -15.89
C PRO A 257 -5.54 -20.05 -15.87
N SER A 258 -5.21 -20.94 -16.82
CA SER A 258 -3.82 -21.34 -17.04
C SER A 258 -3.02 -20.11 -17.46
N LEU A 259 -1.70 -20.09 -17.23
CA LEU A 259 -0.88 -18.97 -17.70
C LEU A 259 -1.06 -18.70 -19.19
N SER A 260 -1.33 -19.74 -20.00
CA SER A 260 -1.66 -19.60 -21.43
C SER A 260 -2.95 -18.82 -21.72
N THR A 261 -3.90 -18.76 -20.79
CA THR A 261 -5.13 -17.95 -20.94
C THR A 261 -4.96 -16.50 -20.51
N ILE A 262 -3.91 -16.20 -19.73
CA ILE A 262 -3.62 -14.86 -19.20
C ILE A 262 -2.57 -14.15 -20.04
N ILE A 263 -1.55 -14.90 -20.48
CA ILE A 263 -0.49 -14.39 -21.35
C ILE A 263 -1.13 -14.11 -22.71
N SER A 264 -1.30 -12.84 -23.03
CA SER A 264 -1.73 -12.43 -24.36
C SER A 264 -0.67 -12.80 -25.40
N GLU A 265 -1.08 -13.21 -26.60
CA GLU A 265 -0.19 -13.60 -27.70
C GLU A 265 0.85 -12.51 -28.06
N ASN A 266 0.59 -11.25 -27.71
CA ASN A 266 1.46 -10.10 -27.97
C ASN A 266 2.34 -9.69 -26.78
N SER A 267 2.57 -10.57 -25.80
CA SER A 267 3.44 -10.28 -24.67
C SER A 267 4.88 -10.06 -25.14
N LYS A 268 5.37 -8.83 -25.03
CA LYS A 268 6.76 -8.49 -25.35
C LYS A 268 7.68 -9.05 -24.28
N VAL A 269 8.81 -9.63 -24.70
CA VAL A 269 9.86 -10.11 -23.80
C VAL A 269 11.17 -9.47 -24.22
N ALA A 270 11.83 -8.76 -23.30
CA ALA A 270 13.19 -8.29 -23.54
C ALA A 270 14.16 -9.46 -23.37
N THR A 271 14.80 -9.90 -24.45
CA THR A 271 15.81 -10.95 -24.41
C THR A 271 17.20 -10.35 -24.61
N VAL A 272 18.18 -10.69 -23.78
CA VAL A 272 19.57 -10.21 -23.87
C VAL A 272 20.56 -11.37 -23.82
N ALA A 273 21.75 -11.19 -24.40
CA ALA A 273 22.83 -12.15 -24.29
C ALA A 273 23.53 -12.02 -22.93
N PRO A 274 24.18 -13.08 -22.40
CA PRO A 274 24.98 -12.97 -21.17
C PRO A 274 26.15 -11.98 -21.26
N THR A 275 26.59 -11.66 -22.48
CA THR A 275 27.65 -10.68 -22.76
C THR A 275 27.12 -9.24 -22.82
N ASP A 276 25.80 -9.04 -22.87
CA ASP A 276 25.22 -7.70 -22.91
C ASP A 276 25.39 -6.97 -21.59
N THR A 277 25.63 -5.66 -21.67
CA THR A 277 25.71 -4.82 -20.47
C THR A 277 24.33 -4.57 -19.86
N VAL A 278 24.31 -4.22 -18.57
CA VAL A 278 23.09 -3.75 -17.89
C VAL A 278 22.46 -2.55 -18.62
N LEU A 279 23.28 -1.69 -19.23
CA LEU A 279 22.80 -0.56 -20.05
C LEU A 279 22.01 -1.04 -21.27
N THR A 280 22.56 -2.01 -22.02
CA THR A 280 21.88 -2.62 -23.18
C THR A 280 20.55 -3.23 -22.76
N ALA A 281 20.54 -4.00 -21.67
CA ALA A 281 19.32 -4.59 -21.14
C ALA A 281 18.30 -3.52 -20.71
N SER A 282 18.74 -2.47 -20.02
CA SER A 282 17.88 -1.37 -19.57
C SER A 282 17.25 -0.62 -20.75
N LYS A 283 18.01 -0.36 -21.83
CA LYS A 283 17.49 0.25 -23.06
C LYS A 283 16.43 -0.64 -23.72
N LYS A 284 16.69 -1.94 -23.82
CA LYS A 284 15.72 -2.91 -24.38
C LYS A 284 14.45 -3.02 -23.54
N MET A 285 14.59 -3.03 -22.21
CA MET A 285 13.46 -3.00 -21.28
C MET A 285 12.60 -1.74 -21.46
N LEU A 286 13.24 -0.57 -21.59
CA LEU A 286 12.55 0.70 -21.86
C LEU A 286 11.81 0.68 -23.21
N GLU A 287 12.46 0.25 -24.28
CA GLU A 287 11.89 0.18 -25.64
C GLU A 287 10.65 -0.72 -25.69
N LEU A 288 10.75 -1.92 -25.10
CA LEU A 288 9.66 -2.90 -25.07
C LEU A 288 8.62 -2.60 -23.98
N LYS A 289 8.85 -1.59 -23.13
CA LYS A 289 8.02 -1.21 -21.98
C LYS A 289 7.81 -2.36 -20.99
N VAL A 290 8.86 -3.14 -20.74
CA VAL A 290 8.88 -4.27 -19.79
C VAL A 290 9.76 -3.95 -18.58
N SER A 291 9.51 -4.62 -17.46
CA SER A 291 10.26 -4.43 -16.20
C SER A 291 11.26 -5.54 -15.90
N SER A 292 11.48 -6.46 -16.84
CA SER A 292 12.48 -7.52 -16.71
C SER A 292 13.03 -7.91 -18.08
N ALA A 293 14.27 -8.37 -18.11
CA ALA A 293 14.89 -8.99 -19.27
C ALA A 293 15.25 -10.45 -18.99
N VAL A 294 15.00 -11.33 -19.95
CA VAL A 294 15.45 -12.72 -19.94
C VAL A 294 16.85 -12.75 -20.54
N VAL A 295 17.81 -13.27 -19.79
CA VAL A 295 19.16 -13.54 -20.29
C VAL A 295 19.12 -14.91 -20.95
N ALA A 296 19.44 -15.00 -22.24
CA ALA A 296 19.32 -16.24 -23.01
C ALA A 296 20.57 -16.56 -23.84
N ILE A 297 20.88 -17.86 -23.95
CA ILE A 297 21.92 -18.41 -24.83
C ILE A 297 21.21 -19.33 -25.82
N GLU A 298 21.41 -19.13 -27.13
CA GLU A 298 20.78 -19.97 -28.17
C GLU A 298 19.27 -20.14 -27.98
N ASN A 299 18.60 -19.04 -27.61
CA ASN A 299 17.15 -19.00 -27.35
C ASN A 299 16.68 -19.82 -26.14
N LYS A 300 17.59 -20.30 -25.29
CA LYS A 300 17.28 -20.95 -24.01
C LYS A 300 17.48 -19.95 -22.86
N PRO A 301 16.51 -19.81 -21.94
CA PRO A 301 16.64 -18.90 -20.81
C PRO A 301 17.71 -19.42 -19.83
N GLY A 302 18.68 -18.56 -19.51
CA GLY A 302 19.77 -18.82 -18.57
C GLY A 302 19.74 -17.93 -17.32
N GLY A 303 18.96 -16.85 -17.33
CA GLY A 303 18.81 -15.95 -16.19
C GLY A 303 17.73 -14.88 -16.40
N ILE A 304 17.48 -14.08 -15.36
CA ILE A 304 16.54 -12.96 -15.39
C ILE A 304 17.21 -11.75 -14.75
N LEU A 305 17.09 -10.59 -15.41
CA LEU A 305 17.40 -9.29 -14.86
C LEU A 305 16.08 -8.56 -14.55
N THR A 306 15.93 -8.10 -13.31
CA THR A 306 14.76 -7.34 -12.81
C THR A 306 15.21 -6.09 -12.09
#